data_AF-A0A4R3REU3-F1
#
_entry.id   AF-A0A4R3REU3-F1
#
_cell.length_a   1.000
_cell.length_b   1.000
_cell.length_c   1.000
_cell.angle_alpha   90.00
_cell.angle_beta   90.00
_cell.angle_gamma   90.00
#
_symmetry.space_group_name_H-M   'P 1'
#
loop_
_entity.id
_entity.type
_entity.pdbx_description
1 polymer ?
#
loop_
_entity_poly.entity_id
_entity_poly.type
_entity_poly.pdbx_seq_one_letter_code
_entity_poly.pdbx_strand_id
1 'polypeptide(L)'
;MAVTAISIDEAFAQGSSWSQMLSVAKFHKGQIDQKLKSSRDALAKMPDWKSRKFKQELDASIRKHHESADYFEDLAGRMKAIEQESDAVSSKVVTYEG
;
A
#
# COMPACT_ATOMS: atom_id res chain seq x y z
N MET A 1 -14.26 -6.27 -4.37
CA MET A 1 -14.09 -5.58 -3.08
C MET A 1 -13.43 -4.24 -3.34
N ALA A 2 -14.10 -3.16 -2.93
CA ALA A 2 -13.56 -1.81 -2.95
C ALA A 2 -12.51 -1.68 -1.84
N VAL A 3 -11.39 -1.02 -2.12
CA VAL A 3 -10.51 -0.55 -1.05
C VAL A 3 -11.27 0.62 -0.42
N THR A 4 -11.85 0.41 0.75
CA THR A 4 -12.30 1.53 1.57
C THR A 4 -11.04 2.28 1.97
N ALA A 5 -10.87 3.51 1.46
CA ALA A 5 -9.81 4.39 1.90
C ALA A 5 -10.07 4.72 3.38
N ILE A 6 -9.29 4.12 4.27
CA ILE A 6 -9.37 4.34 5.72
C ILE A 6 -8.49 5.54 6.05
N SER A 7 -9.02 6.55 6.76
CA SER A 7 -8.24 7.72 7.17
C SER A 7 -7.16 7.37 8.20
N ILE A 8 -6.19 8.26 8.46
CA ILE A 8 -5.18 8.07 9.51
C ILE A 8 -5.84 7.87 10.88
N ASP A 9 -6.82 8.71 11.21
CA ASP A 9 -7.52 8.65 12.49
C ASP A 9 -8.29 7.34 12.64
N GLU A 10 -8.92 6.87 11.56
CA GLU A 10 -9.64 5.60 11.54
C GLU A 10 -8.67 4.40 11.65
N ALA A 11 -7.50 4.48 11.02
CA ALA A 11 -6.46 3.46 11.17
C ALA A 11 -5.97 3.35 12.62
N PHE A 12 -5.68 4.47 13.28
CA PHE A 12 -5.33 4.48 14.70
C PHE A 12 -6.48 4.02 15.61
N ALA A 13 -7.72 4.45 15.33
CA ALA A 13 -8.91 4.03 16.10
C ALA A 13 -9.16 2.52 16.02
N GLN A 14 -8.80 1.89 14.89
CA GLN A 14 -8.85 0.43 14.71
C GLN A 14 -7.65 -0.30 15.35
N GLY A 15 -6.74 0.42 16.01
CA GLY A 15 -5.53 -0.14 16.62
C GLY A 15 -4.48 -0.58 15.60
N SER A 16 -4.56 -0.06 14.37
CA SER A 16 -3.56 -0.38 13.35
C SER A 16 -2.27 0.40 13.56
N SER A 17 -1.13 -0.23 13.29
CA SER A 17 0.19 0.41 13.33
C SER A 17 0.69 0.78 11.93
N TRP A 18 1.65 1.71 11.85
CA TRP A 18 2.30 2.04 10.58
C TRP A 18 2.96 0.83 9.91
N SER A 19 3.47 -0.13 10.69
CA SER A 19 4.13 -1.33 10.17
C SER A 19 3.14 -2.30 9.52
N GLN A 20 1.89 -2.33 9.99
CA GLN A 20 0.80 -3.05 9.34
C GLN A 20 0.42 -2.38 8.01
N MET A 21 0.29 -1.06 7.98
CA MET A 21 0.02 -0.32 6.73
C MET A 21 1.12 -0.53 5.69
N LEU A 22 2.39 -0.49 6.11
CA LEU A 22 3.52 -0.79 5.23
C LEU A 22 3.49 -2.25 4.72
N SER A 23 3.01 -3.19 5.52
CA SER A 23 2.85 -4.60 5.09
C SER A 23 1.75 -4.73 4.02
N VAL A 24 0.67 -3.97 4.12
CA VAL A 24 -0.38 -3.91 3.08
C VAL A 24 0.17 -3.31 1.78
N ALA A 25 0.97 -2.25 1.86
CA ALA A 25 1.64 -1.67 0.69
C ALA A 25 2.55 -2.71 0.00
N LYS A 26 3.37 -3.44 0.77
CA LYS A 26 4.23 -4.52 0.26
C LYS A 26 3.44 -5.64 -0.40
N PHE A 27 2.30 -6.03 0.18
CA PHE A 27 1.40 -7.01 -0.42
C PHE A 27 0.96 -6.59 -1.82
N HIS A 28 0.54 -5.32 -2.00
CA HIS A 28 0.14 -4.81 -3.31
C HIS A 28 1.29 -4.76 -4.32
N LYS A 29 2.51 -4.36 -3.89
CA LYS A 29 3.71 -4.45 -4.73
C LYS A 29 3.97 -5.90 -5.20
N GLY A 30 3.86 -6.87 -4.29
CA GLY A 30 3.98 -8.30 -4.64
C GLY A 30 2.90 -8.79 -5.63
N GLN A 31 1.67 -8.29 -5.53
CA GLN A 31 0.60 -8.61 -6.49
C GLN A 31 0.89 -8.09 -7.90
N ILE A 32 1.52 -6.91 -8.02
CA ILE A 32 1.96 -6.36 -9.30
C ILE A 32 2.99 -7.30 -9.94
N ASP A 33 4.03 -7.69 -9.18
CA ASP A 33 5.08 -8.59 -9.67
C ASP A 33 4.52 -9.94 -10.12
N GLN A 34 3.62 -10.52 -9.31
CA GLN A 34 2.97 -11.78 -9.63
C GLN A 34 2.14 -11.68 -10.93
N LYS A 35 1.41 -10.59 -11.12
CA LYS A 35 0.61 -10.34 -12.32
C LYS A 35 1.49 -10.17 -13.55
N LEU A 36 2.56 -9.38 -13.46
CA LEU A 36 3.52 -9.20 -14.55
C LEU A 36 4.15 -10.54 -14.97
N LYS A 37 4.60 -11.33 -13.98
CA LYS A 37 5.19 -12.65 -14.23
C LYS A 37 4.20 -13.60 -14.92
N SER A 38 2.99 -13.74 -14.38
CA SER A 38 1.95 -14.63 -14.92
C SER A 38 1.49 -14.19 -16.32
N SER A 39 1.51 -12.89 -16.59
CA SER A 39 1.05 -12.31 -17.85
C SER A 39 2.06 -12.49 -18.98
N ARG A 40 3.36 -12.48 -18.67
CA ARG A 40 4.41 -12.69 -19.67
C ARG A 40 4.23 -14.03 -20.39
N ASP A 41 3.99 -15.10 -19.65
CA ASP A 41 3.80 -16.45 -20.20
C ASP A 41 2.48 -16.58 -20.97
N ALA A 42 1.44 -15.88 -20.50
CA ALA A 42 0.13 -15.87 -21.14
C ALA A 42 0.16 -15.10 -22.47
N LEU A 43 0.82 -13.94 -22.53
CA LEU A 43 0.92 -13.09 -23.71
C LEU A 43 1.69 -13.74 -24.84
N ALA A 44 2.75 -14.51 -24.53
CA ALA A 44 3.55 -15.19 -25.54
C ALA A 44 2.77 -16.24 -26.37
N LYS A 45 1.64 -16.73 -25.84
CA LYS A 45 0.83 -17.80 -26.46
C LYS A 45 -0.49 -17.28 -27.05
N MET A 46 -0.79 -15.98 -26.93
CA MET A 46 -2.07 -15.41 -27.37
C MET A 46 -1.98 -14.81 -28.77
N PRO A 47 -3.02 -15.01 -29.61
CA PRO A 47 -3.19 -14.24 -30.84
C PRO A 47 -3.33 -12.73 -30.56
N ASP A 48 -2.85 -11.89 -31.48
CA ASP A 48 -2.76 -10.43 -31.31
C ASP A 48 -4.06 -9.73 -30.89
N TRP A 49 -5.19 -10.14 -31.46
CA TRP A 49 -6.48 -9.50 -31.12
C TRP A 49 -6.89 -9.76 -29.67
N LYS A 50 -6.52 -10.92 -29.11
CA LYS A 50 -6.80 -11.30 -27.72
C LYS A 50 -5.75 -10.73 -26.77
N SER A 51 -4.50 -10.63 -27.22
CA SER A 51 -3.40 -10.06 -26.43
C SER A 51 -3.62 -8.57 -26.11
N ARG A 52 -4.22 -7.79 -27.04
CA ARG A 52 -4.57 -6.38 -26.79
C ARG A 52 -5.55 -6.20 -25.64
N LYS A 53 -6.66 -6.93 -25.65
CA LYS A 53 -7.67 -6.86 -24.58
C LYS A 53 -7.07 -7.32 -23.24
N PHE A 54 -6.30 -8.41 -23.27
CA PHE A 54 -5.62 -8.91 -22.08
C PHE A 54 -4.63 -7.89 -21.49
N LYS A 55 -3.85 -7.19 -22.33
CA LYS A 55 -2.97 -6.11 -21.87
C LYS A 55 -3.74 -4.97 -21.21
N GLN A 56 -4.86 -4.54 -21.79
CA GLN A 56 -5.68 -3.47 -21.20
C GLN A 56 -6.22 -3.87 -19.80
N GLU A 57 -6.71 -5.10 -19.65
CA GLU A 57 -7.20 -5.61 -18.37
C GLU A 57 -6.06 -5.76 -17.35
N LEU A 58 -4.89 -6.22 -17.80
CA LEU A 58 -3.68 -6.31 -16.99
C LEU A 58 -3.24 -4.93 -16.50
N ASP A 59 -3.12 -3.95 -17.39
CA ASP A 59 -2.68 -2.60 -17.08
C ASP A 59 -3.63 -1.93 -16.08
N ALA A 60 -4.94 -2.08 -16.27
CA ALA A 60 -5.94 -1.58 -15.32
C ALA A 60 -5.79 -2.24 -13.95
N SER A 61 -5.55 -3.55 -13.91
CA SER A 61 -5.35 -4.28 -12.66
C SER A 61 -4.04 -3.89 -11.96
N ILE A 62 -2.96 -3.69 -12.70
CA ILE A 62 -1.67 -3.24 -12.16
C ILE A 62 -1.82 -1.83 -11.59
N ARG A 63 -2.46 -0.93 -12.33
CA ARG A 63 -2.71 0.45 -11.88
C ARG A 63 -3.44 0.49 -10.54
N LYS A 64 -4.50 -0.30 -10.38
CA LYS A 64 -5.24 -0.39 -9.11
C LYS A 64 -4.35 -0.82 -7.94
N HIS A 65 -3.46 -1.79 -8.16
CA HIS A 65 -2.53 -2.22 -7.11
C HIS A 65 -1.46 -1.17 -6.84
N HIS A 66 -1.00 -0.43 -7.86
CA HIS A 66 -0.07 0.68 -7.68
C HIS A 66 -0.68 1.78 -6.83
N GLU A 67 -1.88 2.25 -7.19
CA GLU A 67 -2.62 3.26 -6.43
C GLU A 67 -2.81 2.83 -4.97
N SER A 68 -3.12 1.55 -4.73
CA SER A 68 -3.26 1.02 -3.37
C SER A 68 -1.91 0.96 -2.63
N ALA A 69 -0.84 0.52 -3.30
CA ALA A 69 0.49 0.46 -2.70
C ALA A 69 0.99 1.84 -2.28
N ASP A 70 0.85 2.82 -3.17
CA ASP A 70 1.28 4.20 -2.93
C ASP A 70 0.48 4.83 -1.79
N TYR A 71 -0.84 4.59 -1.76
CA TYR A 71 -1.72 5.05 -0.67
C TYR A 71 -1.27 4.52 0.70
N PHE A 72 -1.08 3.21 0.82
CA PHE A 72 -0.73 2.60 2.11
C PHE A 72 0.71 2.90 2.55
N GLU A 73 1.61 3.13 1.60
CA GLU A 73 2.98 3.54 1.89
C GLU A 73 3.03 4.99 2.42
N ASP A 74 2.30 5.92 1.80
CA ASP A 74 2.15 7.29 2.31
C ASP A 74 1.44 7.30 3.68
N LEU A 75 0.37 6.52 3.83
CA LEU A 75 -0.35 6.38 5.09
C LEU A 75 0.58 5.88 6.22
N ALA A 76 1.37 4.84 5.96
CA ALA A 76 2.36 4.34 6.90
C ALA A 76 3.41 5.39 7.25
N GLY A 77 3.89 6.16 6.27
CA GLY A 77 4.84 7.25 6.48
C GLY A 77 4.30 8.31 7.43
N ARG A 78 3.06 8.74 7.23
CA ARG A 78 2.39 9.74 8.08
C ARG A 78 2.14 9.22 9.50
N MET A 79 1.64 7.99 9.63
CA MET A 79 1.43 7.36 10.94
C MET A 79 2.74 7.25 11.72
N LYS A 80 3.83 6.85 11.06
CA LYS A 80 5.15 6.75 11.67
C LYS A 80 5.66 8.10 12.18
N ALA A 81 5.46 9.18 11.40
CA ALA A 81 5.85 10.52 11.82
C ALA A 81 5.09 10.96 13.09
N ILE A 82 3.78 10.71 13.14
CA ILE A 82 2.93 11.04 14.30
C ILE A 82 3.36 10.26 15.55
N GLU A 83 3.62 8.96 15.43
CA GLU A 83 4.12 8.15 16.56
C GLU A 83 5.44 8.69 17.09
N GLN A 84 6.39 9.01 16.20
CA GLN A 84 7.71 9.54 16.59
C GLN A 84 7.63 10.93 17.23
N GLU A 85 6.75 11.81 16.74
CA GLU A 85 6.50 13.12 17.36
C GLU A 85 5.87 12.96 18.76
N SER A 86 4.95 12.02 18.92
CA SER A 86 4.30 11.73 20.21
C SER A 86 5.29 11.22 21.25
N ASP A 87 6.18 10.30 20.86
CA ASP A 87 7.25 9.79 21.72
C ASP A 87 8.25 10.90 22.12
N ALA A 88 8.61 11.77 21.17
CA ALA A 88 9.51 12.88 21.42
C ALA A 88 8.91 13.92 22.40
N VAL A 89 7.61 14.22 22.29
CA VAL A 89 6.92 15.11 23.23
C VAL A 89 6.84 14.48 24.62
N SER A 90 6.50 13.19 24.72
CA SER A 90 6.44 12.45 25.99
C SER A 90 7.79 12.47 26.73
N SER A 91 8.90 12.26 26.00
CA SER A 91 10.25 12.27 26.59
C SER A 91 10.68 13.64 27.15
N LYS A 92 10.19 14.75 26.58
CA LYS A 92 10.51 16.10 27.07
C LYS A 92 9.78 16.44 28.36
N VAL A 93 8.52 16.01 28.53
CA VAL A 93 7.75 16.29 29.75
C VAL A 93 8.40 15.64 30.99
N VAL A 94 8.95 14.44 30.85
CA VAL A 94 9.61 13.72 31.95
C VAL A 94 10.90 14.40 32.44
N THR A 95 11.54 15.23 31.61
CA THR A 95 12.82 15.87 31.97
C THR A 95 12.68 17.23 32.69
N TYR A 96 11.46 17.77 32.81
CA TYR A 96 11.22 19.07 33.47
C TYR A 96 10.73 18.96 34.93
N GLU A 97 10.60 17.76 35.49
CA GLU A 97 10.19 17.55 36.89
C GLU A 97 11.33 17.05 37.82
N GLY A 98 12.60 17.31 37.46
CA GLY A 98 13.77 16.97 38.26
C GLY A 98 14.48 18.18 38.85
#